data_AF-A0A838CLB6-F1
#
_entry.id   AF-A0A838CLB6-F1
#
_cell.length_a   1.000
_cell.length_b   1.000
_cell.length_c   1.000
_cell.angle_alpha   90.00
_cell.angle_beta   90.00
_cell.angle_gamma   90.00
#
_symmetry.space_group_name_H-M   'P 1'
#
loop_
_entity.id
_entity.type
_entity.pdbx_description
1 polymer ?
#
loop_
_entity_poly.entity_id
_entity_poly.type
_entity_poly.pdbx_seq_one_letter_code
_entity_poly.pdbx_strand_id
1 'polypeptide(L)'
;MGDTEITCAAGTILGRTRGGVREFESVPYLAPAGAFDDPVPLEQGLLIDATAPHPRALSIITPTGARPGTDCPVVVWLCDPVGATGVADAQHAFVQVRVPHRSGFEGFMPFAADPIAHFRGVADVAEALHWIQRNIEAFGGDPTNVTVVGAGEDAAVALWLCRRDHYAGEFRRVWAANPVFPRAPYEKRKWAARFLLSAPLTRDKLNELARDRPGRVARSYRRYAKAFGPVGPQPYDEAELADLAHVRVAPTLDAVEIARFAR
;
A
#
# COMPACT_ATOMS: atom_id res chain seq x y z
N MET A 1 -17.61 12.16 -19.92
CA MET A 1 -16.67 11.08 -19.60
C MET A 1 -16.01 10.73 -20.92
N GLY A 2 -14.69 10.83 -21.01
CA GLY A 2 -13.95 10.43 -22.21
C GLY A 2 -13.00 9.28 -21.87
N ASP A 3 -12.51 8.57 -22.88
CA ASP A 3 -11.50 7.54 -22.67
C ASP A 3 -10.10 8.16 -22.68
N THR A 4 -9.14 7.52 -22.03
CA THR A 4 -7.74 7.93 -22.05
C THR A 4 -6.84 6.70 -21.97
N GLU A 5 -5.61 6.82 -22.43
CA GLU A 5 -4.60 5.79 -22.30
C GLU A 5 -3.25 6.40 -21.92
N ILE A 6 -2.45 5.63 -21.18
CA ILE A 6 -1.06 5.96 -20.85
C ILE A 6 -0.21 4.73 -21.13
N THR A 7 0.90 4.91 -21.83
CA THR A 7 1.88 3.85 -22.05
C THR A 7 3.12 4.09 -21.19
N CYS A 8 3.51 3.09 -20.43
CA CYS A 8 4.68 3.08 -19.54
C CYS A 8 5.39 1.71 -19.61
N ALA A 9 6.36 1.46 -18.74
CA ALA A 9 7.05 0.17 -18.69
C ALA A 9 6.08 -0.99 -18.40
N ALA A 10 5.08 -0.79 -17.54
CA ALA A 10 4.05 -1.78 -17.23
C ALA A 10 3.18 -2.15 -18.44
N GLY A 11 3.16 -1.30 -19.47
CA GLY A 11 2.44 -1.48 -20.72
C GLY A 11 1.49 -0.33 -21.00
N THR A 12 0.42 -0.59 -21.76
CA THR A 12 -0.60 0.41 -22.10
C THR A 12 -1.80 0.25 -21.17
N ILE A 13 -2.12 1.32 -20.45
CA ILE A 13 -3.14 1.35 -19.40
C ILE A 13 -4.29 2.22 -19.88
N LEU A 14 -5.46 1.62 -20.04
CA LEU A 14 -6.70 2.29 -20.42
C LEU A 14 -7.40 2.83 -19.18
N GLY A 15 -7.88 4.06 -19.24
CA GLY A 15 -8.55 4.75 -18.15
C GLY A 15 -9.67 5.66 -18.65
N ARG A 16 -10.19 6.49 -17.74
CA ARG A 16 -11.27 7.45 -18.05
C ARG A 16 -10.87 8.87 -17.71
N THR A 17 -11.40 9.82 -18.46
CA THR A 17 -11.29 11.25 -18.17
C THR A 17 -12.61 11.75 -17.60
N ARG A 18 -12.56 12.35 -16.40
CA ARG A 18 -13.72 12.91 -15.70
C ARG A 18 -13.27 14.11 -14.86
N GLY A 19 -14.05 15.19 -14.81
CA GLY A 19 -13.83 16.27 -13.85
C GLY A 19 -12.45 16.94 -13.90
N GLY A 20 -11.80 17.00 -15.07
CA GLY A 20 -10.45 17.56 -15.22
C GLY A 20 -9.31 16.62 -14.81
N VAL A 21 -9.62 15.36 -14.53
CA VAL A 21 -8.67 14.30 -14.17
C VAL A 21 -8.72 13.14 -15.15
N ARG A 22 -7.65 12.35 -15.17
CA ARG A 22 -7.61 10.99 -15.70
C ARG A 22 -7.59 10.00 -14.53
N GLU A 23 -8.46 9.01 -14.59
CA GLU A 23 -8.70 8.00 -13.56
C GLU A 23 -8.37 6.61 -14.13
N PHE A 24 -7.59 5.85 -13.38
CA PHE A 24 -7.23 4.46 -13.66
C PHE A 24 -7.51 3.65 -12.40
N GLU A 25 -8.54 2.81 -12.38
CA GLU A 25 -9.07 2.19 -11.16
C GLU A 25 -8.62 0.73 -10.93
N SER A 26 -7.95 0.12 -11.91
CA SER A 26 -7.46 -1.25 -11.81
C SER A 26 -6.12 -1.46 -12.52
N VAL A 27 -5.05 -0.90 -11.95
CA VAL A 27 -3.68 -1.13 -12.44
C VAL A 27 -3.03 -2.24 -11.59
N PRO A 28 -2.86 -3.46 -12.12
CA PRO A 28 -2.27 -4.56 -11.36
C PRO A 28 -0.76 -4.36 -11.20
N TYR A 29 -0.23 -4.70 -10.03
CA TYR A 29 1.19 -4.58 -9.71
C TYR A 29 1.81 -5.88 -9.16
N LEU A 30 0.96 -6.83 -8.73
CA LEU A 30 1.36 -8.17 -8.29
C LEU A 30 0.77 -9.24 -9.19
N ALA A 31 1.55 -10.29 -9.44
CA ALA A 31 1.08 -11.52 -10.03
C ALA A 31 0.21 -12.32 -9.03
N PRO A 32 -0.67 -13.21 -9.50
CA PRO A 32 -1.44 -14.09 -8.63
C PRO A 32 -0.52 -14.98 -7.77
N ALA A 33 -0.70 -14.93 -6.45
CA ALA A 33 -0.03 -15.78 -5.46
C ALA A 33 -1.02 -16.25 -4.39
N GLY A 34 -0.63 -17.24 -3.58
CA GLY A 34 -1.41 -17.67 -2.42
C GLY A 34 -1.53 -16.55 -1.38
N ALA A 35 -2.60 -16.58 -0.58
CA ALA A 35 -2.91 -15.53 0.38
C ALA A 35 -1.78 -15.27 1.40
N PHE A 36 -1.01 -16.29 1.73
CA PHE A 36 0.11 -16.26 2.69
C PHE A 36 1.49 -16.37 2.03
N ASP A 37 1.56 -16.35 0.69
CA ASP A 37 2.83 -16.38 -0.04
C ASP A 37 3.42 -14.98 -0.16
N ASP A 38 4.72 -14.88 -0.38
CA ASP A 38 5.34 -13.57 -0.64
C ASP A 38 4.81 -12.98 -1.97
N PRO A 39 4.70 -11.65 -2.06
CA PRO A 39 4.26 -11.01 -3.30
C PRO A 39 5.23 -11.34 -4.43
N VAL A 40 4.67 -11.49 -5.64
CA VAL A 40 5.44 -11.68 -6.87
C VAL A 40 5.16 -10.47 -7.76
N PRO A 41 6.17 -9.71 -8.19
CA PRO A 41 5.97 -8.58 -9.10
C PRO A 41 5.30 -9.04 -10.40
N LEU A 42 4.39 -8.23 -10.93
CA LEU A 42 3.76 -8.53 -12.22
C LEU A 42 4.72 -8.27 -13.40
N GLU A 43 4.61 -9.12 -14.42
CA GLU A 43 5.28 -8.90 -15.71
C GLU A 43 4.86 -7.58 -16.37
N GLN A 44 5.75 -7.04 -17.19
CA GLN A 44 5.64 -5.73 -17.83
C GLN A 44 5.15 -5.86 -19.28
N GLY A 45 4.76 -4.75 -19.91
CA GLY A 45 4.34 -4.71 -21.33
C GLY A 45 2.92 -5.23 -21.59
N LEU A 46 2.01 -5.16 -20.60
CA LEU A 46 0.64 -5.65 -20.71
C LEU A 46 -0.31 -4.60 -21.29
N LEU A 47 -1.40 -5.03 -21.94
CA LEU A 47 -2.57 -4.19 -22.15
C LEU A 47 -3.46 -4.30 -20.91
N ILE A 48 -3.66 -3.18 -20.21
CA ILE A 48 -4.35 -3.13 -18.92
C ILE A 48 -5.62 -2.30 -19.07
N ASP A 49 -6.78 -2.94 -18.91
CA ASP A 49 -8.05 -2.22 -18.75
C ASP A 49 -8.22 -1.79 -17.29
N ALA A 50 -7.93 -0.51 -17.01
CA ALA A 50 -8.10 0.09 -15.69
C ALA A 50 -9.37 0.95 -15.62
N THR A 51 -10.40 0.68 -16.44
CA THR A 51 -11.63 1.48 -16.46
C THR A 51 -12.69 1.06 -15.44
N ALA A 52 -12.46 -0.04 -14.72
CA ALA A 52 -13.31 -0.53 -13.65
C ALA A 52 -12.48 -0.83 -12.38
N PRO A 53 -13.02 -0.56 -11.18
CA PRO A 53 -12.28 -0.79 -9.95
C PRO A 53 -12.04 -2.27 -9.66
N HIS A 54 -10.84 -2.56 -9.15
CA HIS A 54 -10.46 -3.89 -8.66
C HIS A 54 -9.82 -3.79 -7.27
N PRO A 55 -10.27 -4.59 -6.27
CA PRO A 55 -9.93 -4.37 -4.86
C PRO A 55 -8.47 -4.63 -4.50
N ARG A 56 -7.71 -5.31 -5.37
CA ARG A 56 -6.27 -5.60 -5.18
C ARG A 56 -5.37 -4.95 -6.23
N ALA A 57 -5.87 -3.95 -6.95
CA ALA A 57 -5.11 -3.23 -7.95
C ALA A 57 -4.94 -1.76 -7.53
N LEU A 58 -3.88 -1.12 -8.01
CA LEU A 58 -3.67 0.31 -7.76
C LEU A 58 -4.81 1.11 -8.39
N SER A 59 -5.20 2.20 -7.74
CA SER A 59 -5.94 3.26 -8.41
C SER A 59 -5.08 4.51 -8.53
N ILE A 60 -5.08 5.14 -9.69
CA ILE A 60 -4.26 6.31 -10.01
C ILE A 60 -5.18 7.41 -10.53
N ILE A 61 -5.04 8.60 -9.96
CA ILE A 61 -5.70 9.82 -10.44
C ILE A 61 -4.62 10.84 -10.74
N THR A 62 -4.63 11.36 -11.97
CA THR A 62 -3.65 12.34 -12.45
C THR A 62 -4.35 13.49 -13.18
N PRO A 63 -3.84 14.73 -13.12
CA PRO A 63 -4.40 15.84 -13.90
C PRO A 63 -4.48 15.52 -15.40
N THR A 64 -5.55 15.97 -16.07
CA THR A 64 -5.72 15.72 -17.52
C THR A 64 -4.56 16.27 -18.36
N GLY A 65 -3.96 17.39 -17.93
CA GLY A 65 -2.82 18.01 -18.63
C GLY A 65 -1.44 17.43 -18.27
N ALA A 66 -1.36 16.54 -17.27
CA ALA A 66 -0.09 15.99 -16.82
C ALA A 66 0.50 15.02 -17.84
N ARG A 67 1.81 15.12 -18.05
CA ARG A 67 2.60 14.30 -18.98
C ARG A 67 4.02 14.11 -18.42
N PRO A 68 4.82 13.17 -18.94
CA PRO A 68 6.24 13.08 -18.57
C PRO A 68 6.92 14.46 -18.56
N GLY A 69 7.66 14.75 -17.48
CA GLY A 69 8.29 16.07 -17.23
C GLY A 69 7.36 17.16 -16.71
N THR A 70 6.12 16.84 -16.30
CA THR A 70 5.28 17.79 -15.53
C THR A 70 5.71 17.85 -14.05
N ASP A 71 6.35 16.79 -13.58
CA ASP A 71 6.96 16.66 -12.25
C ASP A 71 5.98 16.98 -11.10
N CYS A 72 4.74 16.49 -11.22
CA CYS A 72 3.77 16.60 -10.14
C CYS A 72 4.24 15.79 -8.92
N PRO A 73 4.11 16.30 -7.68
CA PRO A 73 4.27 15.48 -6.49
C PRO A 73 3.40 14.21 -6.56
N VAL A 74 3.87 13.11 -6.00
CA VAL A 74 3.13 11.84 -5.95
C VAL A 74 2.71 11.55 -4.52
N VAL A 75 1.41 11.39 -4.29
CA VAL A 75 0.85 11.04 -2.97
C VAL A 75 0.29 9.63 -3.02
N VAL A 76 0.91 8.74 -2.25
CA VAL A 76 0.62 7.31 -2.17
C VAL A 76 -0.17 7.03 -0.91
N TRP A 77 -1.41 6.59 -1.06
CA TRP A 77 -2.34 6.31 0.03
C TRP A 77 -2.40 4.80 0.29
N LEU A 78 -2.01 4.41 1.51
CA LEU A 78 -2.19 3.04 2.00
C LEU A 78 -3.59 2.82 2.61
N CYS A 79 -4.26 3.92 2.98
CA CYS A 79 -5.64 3.96 3.42
C CYS A 79 -6.55 4.61 2.36
N ASP A 80 -7.82 4.81 2.66
CA ASP A 80 -8.70 5.58 1.78
C ASP A 80 -8.28 7.07 1.73
N PRO A 81 -8.15 7.66 0.54
CA PRO A 81 -7.81 9.08 0.40
C PRO A 81 -8.85 10.00 1.03
N VAL A 82 -8.40 11.10 1.64
CA VAL A 82 -9.29 12.15 2.17
C VAL A 82 -9.22 13.41 1.31
N GLY A 83 -10.32 14.16 1.27
CA GLY A 83 -10.43 15.42 0.53
C GLY A 83 -10.72 15.24 -0.97
N ALA A 84 -10.78 16.37 -1.69
CA ALA A 84 -10.96 16.33 -3.13
C ALA A 84 -9.71 15.74 -3.80
N THR A 85 -9.93 14.84 -4.77
CA THR A 85 -8.91 14.28 -5.66
C THR A 85 -8.01 15.42 -6.16
N GLY A 86 -6.68 15.27 -6.02
CA GLY A 86 -5.65 16.31 -6.14
C GLY A 86 -5.54 17.09 -7.47
N VAL A 87 -6.63 17.63 -7.98
CA VAL A 87 -6.72 18.29 -9.30
C VAL A 87 -7.72 19.45 -9.35
N ALA A 88 -8.54 19.69 -8.31
CA ALA A 88 -9.52 20.80 -8.35
C ALA A 88 -8.88 22.20 -8.32
N ASP A 89 -7.61 22.31 -7.92
CA ASP A 89 -6.86 23.56 -7.87
C ASP A 89 -5.45 23.34 -8.45
N ALA A 90 -5.12 24.05 -9.53
CA ALA A 90 -3.82 23.97 -10.21
C ALA A 90 -2.64 24.28 -9.27
N GLN A 91 -2.87 25.05 -8.20
CA GLN A 91 -1.84 25.36 -7.20
C GLN A 91 -1.52 24.18 -6.29
N HIS A 92 -2.38 23.15 -6.23
CA HIS A 92 -2.26 21.99 -5.34
C HIS A 92 -2.33 20.66 -6.09
N ALA A 93 -2.09 20.66 -7.40
CA ALA A 93 -2.13 19.44 -8.21
C ALA A 93 -1.04 18.43 -7.80
N PHE A 94 -1.41 17.15 -7.69
CA PHE A 94 -0.52 16.02 -7.45
C PHE A 94 -1.06 14.75 -8.12
N VAL A 95 -0.20 13.77 -8.39
CA VAL A 95 -0.62 12.44 -8.80
C VAL A 95 -0.98 11.65 -7.55
N GLN A 96 -2.21 11.17 -7.49
CA GLN A 96 -2.72 10.35 -6.39
C GLN A 96 -2.63 8.87 -6.77
N VAL A 97 -2.06 8.05 -5.88
CA VAL A 97 -2.02 6.60 -6.04
C VAL A 97 -2.59 5.94 -4.78
N ARG A 98 -3.62 5.10 -4.90
CA ARG A 98 -4.09 4.24 -3.81
C ARG A 98 -3.48 2.85 -3.97
N VAL A 99 -2.87 2.34 -2.90
CA VAL A 99 -2.19 1.04 -2.88
C VAL A 99 -2.96 0.10 -1.95
N PRO A 100 -3.78 -0.82 -2.47
CA PRO A 100 -4.32 -1.89 -1.65
C PRO A 100 -3.21 -2.90 -1.34
N HIS A 101 -3.06 -3.28 -0.07
CA HIS A 101 -2.16 -4.33 0.38
C HIS A 101 -2.87 -5.33 1.28
N ARG A 102 -2.28 -6.50 1.52
CA ARG A 102 -2.84 -7.48 2.45
C ARG A 102 -2.83 -6.95 3.88
N SER A 103 -3.86 -7.33 4.64
CA SER A 103 -4.04 -6.97 6.03
C SER A 103 -4.35 -8.19 6.90
N GLY A 104 -4.39 -7.98 8.22
CA GLY A 104 -4.65 -9.03 9.19
C GLY A 104 -3.71 -10.23 9.06
N PHE A 105 -4.25 -11.45 9.19
CA PHE A 105 -3.41 -12.65 9.14
C PHE A 105 -2.68 -12.84 7.81
N GLU A 106 -3.31 -12.53 6.69
CA GLU A 106 -2.70 -12.71 5.36
C GLU A 106 -1.51 -11.76 5.16
N GLY A 107 -1.63 -10.52 5.64
CA GLY A 107 -0.54 -9.53 5.54
C GLY A 107 0.56 -9.71 6.60
N PHE A 108 0.18 -10.04 7.84
CA PHE A 108 1.07 -9.81 8.98
C PHE A 108 1.28 -11.02 9.90
N MET A 109 0.77 -12.21 9.57
CA MET A 109 1.14 -13.41 10.31
C MET A 109 2.60 -13.76 10.02
N PRO A 110 3.51 -13.83 11.02
CA PRO A 110 4.88 -14.25 10.80
C PRO A 110 4.97 -15.78 10.67
N PHE A 111 5.86 -16.25 9.81
CA PHE A 111 6.22 -17.66 9.69
C PHE A 111 7.67 -17.88 10.11
N ALA A 112 7.97 -19.08 10.61
CA ALA A 112 9.32 -19.40 11.10
C ALA A 112 10.40 -19.37 10.01
N ALA A 113 10.01 -19.54 8.74
CA ALA A 113 10.91 -19.46 7.59
C ALA A 113 11.07 -18.04 7.03
N ASP A 114 10.32 -17.05 7.55
CA ASP A 114 10.43 -15.67 7.12
C ASP A 114 11.77 -15.09 7.60
N PRO A 115 12.38 -14.17 6.82
CA PRO A 115 13.38 -13.27 7.37
C PRO A 115 12.84 -12.52 8.59
N ILE A 116 13.74 -12.07 9.46
CA ILE A 116 13.37 -11.21 10.59
C ILE A 116 12.65 -9.97 10.05
N ALA A 117 11.62 -9.51 10.76
CA ALA A 117 10.87 -8.29 10.43
C ALA A 117 10.12 -8.32 9.08
N HIS A 118 10.04 -9.47 8.41
CA HIS A 118 9.37 -9.61 7.12
C HIS A 118 7.85 -9.82 7.26
N PHE A 119 7.07 -8.96 6.61
CA PHE A 119 5.61 -9.05 6.56
C PHE A 119 5.13 -8.87 5.13
N ARG A 120 4.29 -9.80 4.66
CA ARG A 120 3.72 -9.77 3.31
C ARG A 120 2.97 -8.49 2.99
N GLY A 121 2.20 -7.95 3.94
CA GLY A 121 1.49 -6.68 3.76
C GLY A 121 2.43 -5.49 3.56
N VAL A 122 3.61 -5.49 4.18
CA VAL A 122 4.67 -4.50 3.94
C VAL A 122 5.31 -4.74 2.57
N ALA A 123 5.62 -6.00 2.26
CA ALA A 123 6.21 -6.39 0.97
C ALA A 123 5.29 -6.04 -0.21
N ASP A 124 3.98 -6.19 -0.07
CA ASP A 124 3.00 -5.74 -1.07
C ASP A 124 3.18 -4.23 -1.35
N VAL A 125 3.30 -3.40 -0.30
CA VAL A 125 3.51 -1.95 -0.47
C VAL A 125 4.88 -1.64 -1.08
N ALA A 126 5.93 -2.38 -0.69
CA ALA A 126 7.25 -2.22 -1.29
C ALA A 126 7.23 -2.49 -2.81
N GLU A 127 6.55 -3.55 -3.25
CA GLU A 127 6.36 -3.85 -4.67
C GLU A 127 5.52 -2.78 -5.39
N ALA A 128 4.51 -2.22 -4.73
CA ALA A 128 3.76 -1.10 -5.28
C ALA A 128 4.63 0.15 -5.44
N LEU A 129 5.52 0.43 -4.48
CA LEU A 129 6.47 1.54 -4.55
C LEU A 129 7.50 1.33 -5.67
N HIS A 130 8.02 0.11 -5.85
CA HIS A 130 8.84 -0.24 -7.01
C HIS A 130 8.10 -0.06 -8.34
N TRP A 131 6.82 -0.42 -8.39
CA TRP A 131 5.98 -0.16 -9.56
C TRP A 131 5.85 1.35 -9.82
N ILE A 132 5.57 2.14 -8.78
CA ILE A 132 5.44 3.61 -8.86
C ILE A 132 6.74 4.23 -9.39
N GLN A 133 7.88 3.87 -8.82
CA GLN A 133 9.21 4.36 -9.24
C GLN A 133 9.47 4.16 -10.73
N ARG A 134 9.01 3.03 -11.30
CA ARG A 134 9.25 2.69 -12.70
C ARG A 134 8.26 3.32 -13.68
N ASN A 135 7.08 3.74 -13.21
CA ASN A 135 5.95 4.01 -14.11
C ASN A 135 5.31 5.39 -13.91
N ILE A 136 5.43 6.02 -12.74
CA ILE A 136 4.60 7.18 -12.39
C ILE A 136 4.91 8.43 -13.21
N GLU A 137 6.11 8.53 -13.78
CA GLU A 137 6.49 9.59 -14.71
C GLU A 137 5.59 9.64 -15.95
N ALA A 138 5.13 8.47 -16.45
CA ALA A 138 4.18 8.40 -17.55
C ALA A 138 2.82 9.05 -17.23
N PHE A 139 2.48 9.12 -15.94
CA PHE A 139 1.30 9.80 -15.42
C PHE A 139 1.58 11.28 -15.11
N GLY A 140 2.80 11.76 -15.35
CA GLY A 140 3.27 13.11 -15.04
C GLY A 140 3.66 13.33 -13.58
N GLY A 141 3.81 12.26 -12.80
CA GLY A 141 4.31 12.32 -11.43
C GLY A 141 5.85 12.30 -11.38
N ASP A 142 6.42 12.96 -10.37
CA ASP A 142 7.85 12.93 -10.09
C ASP A 142 8.19 11.73 -9.18
N PRO A 143 8.91 10.70 -9.68
CA PRO A 143 9.29 9.53 -8.88
C PRO A 143 10.26 9.88 -7.74
N THR A 144 10.96 11.02 -7.80
CA THR A 144 11.85 11.49 -6.73
C THR A 144 11.10 12.25 -5.62
N ASN A 145 9.81 12.56 -5.86
CA ASN A 145 8.95 13.32 -4.97
C ASN A 145 7.70 12.55 -4.55
N VAL A 146 7.92 11.36 -3.99
CA VAL A 146 6.86 10.47 -3.49
C VAL A 146 6.64 10.66 -1.98
N THR A 147 5.38 10.83 -1.59
CA THR A 147 4.92 10.93 -0.20
C THR A 147 3.96 9.79 0.11
N VAL A 148 4.29 8.93 1.09
CA VAL A 148 3.44 7.84 1.54
C VAL A 148 2.56 8.31 2.70
N VAL A 149 1.27 7.98 2.65
CA VAL A 149 0.27 8.40 3.62
C VAL A 149 -0.48 7.18 4.14
N GLY A 150 -0.59 7.06 5.46
CA GLY A 150 -1.37 6.00 6.10
C GLY A 150 -2.09 6.51 7.35
N ALA A 151 -3.09 5.75 7.78
CA ALA A 151 -3.82 5.98 9.03
C ALA A 151 -3.97 4.69 9.84
N GLY A 152 -3.88 4.76 11.17
CA GLY A 152 -4.08 3.58 12.02
C GLY A 152 -3.05 2.48 11.76
N GLU A 153 -3.52 1.28 11.37
CA GLU A 153 -2.66 0.16 11.00
C GLU A 153 -1.81 0.48 9.75
N ASP A 154 -2.35 1.23 8.80
CA ASP A 154 -1.63 1.58 7.56
C ASP A 154 -0.56 2.64 7.81
N ALA A 155 -0.75 3.51 8.82
CA ALA A 155 0.31 4.39 9.29
C ALA A 155 1.48 3.60 9.91
N ALA A 156 1.19 2.49 10.61
CA ALA A 156 2.24 1.60 11.11
C ALA A 156 3.00 0.90 9.97
N VAL A 157 2.32 0.53 8.89
CA VAL A 157 2.96 0.01 7.67
C VAL A 157 3.88 1.06 7.03
N ALA A 158 3.38 2.29 6.87
CA ALA A 158 4.18 3.39 6.31
C ALA A 158 5.44 3.67 7.13
N LEU A 159 5.32 3.67 8.47
CA LEU A 159 6.47 3.81 9.37
C LEU A 159 7.41 2.61 9.32
N TRP A 160 6.90 1.39 9.12
CA TRP A 160 7.74 0.20 8.99
C TRP A 160 8.61 0.23 7.74
N LEU A 161 8.09 0.76 6.63
CA LEU A 161 8.86 0.98 5.40
C LEU A 161 10.01 1.97 5.59
N CYS A 162 9.94 2.85 6.60
CA CYS A 162 11.03 3.77 6.92
C CYS A 162 12.20 3.13 7.66
N ARG A 163 12.12 1.87 8.11
CA ARG A 163 13.24 1.22 8.81
C ARG A 163 14.45 1.07 7.88
N ARG A 164 15.67 1.19 8.39
CA ARG A 164 16.91 1.07 7.60
C ARG A 164 17.05 -0.26 6.85
N ASP A 165 16.43 -1.32 7.34
CA ASP A 165 16.41 -2.65 6.73
C ASP A 165 15.32 -2.84 5.66
N HIS A 166 14.41 -1.87 5.50
CA HIS A 166 13.32 -1.89 4.51
C HIS A 166 13.38 -0.72 3.52
N TYR A 167 13.88 0.44 3.95
CA TYR A 167 13.91 1.65 3.14
C TYR A 167 14.98 1.55 2.05
N ALA A 168 14.56 1.60 0.78
CA ALA A 168 15.45 1.53 -0.38
C ALA A 168 15.38 2.79 -1.26
N GLY A 169 14.81 3.89 -0.74
CA GLY A 169 14.80 5.21 -1.39
C GLY A 169 13.63 5.47 -2.34
N GLU A 170 12.59 4.62 -2.32
CA GLU A 170 11.43 4.70 -3.22
C GLU A 170 10.43 5.79 -2.83
N PHE A 171 10.61 6.43 -1.68
CA PHE A 171 9.81 7.58 -1.27
C PHE A 171 10.64 8.54 -0.43
N ARG A 172 10.21 9.79 -0.41
CA ARG A 172 10.92 10.88 0.28
C ARG A 172 10.29 11.21 1.63
N ARG A 173 8.97 11.08 1.74
CA ARG A 173 8.21 11.55 2.91
C ARG A 173 7.17 10.54 3.35
N VAL A 174 6.84 10.56 4.64
CA VAL A 174 5.74 9.79 5.23
C VAL A 174 4.85 10.69 6.08
N TRP A 175 3.55 10.61 5.84
CA TRP A 175 2.52 11.11 6.76
C TRP A 175 1.86 9.94 7.47
N ALA A 176 2.15 9.79 8.76
CA ALA A 176 1.61 8.72 9.60
C ALA A 176 0.54 9.28 10.54
N ALA A 177 -0.74 9.11 10.18
CA ALA A 177 -1.85 9.58 11.00
C ALA A 177 -2.25 8.53 12.06
N ASN A 178 -2.13 8.87 13.34
CA ASN A 178 -2.52 8.05 14.49
C ASN A 178 -2.07 6.58 14.35
N PRO A 179 -0.75 6.31 14.29
CA PRO A 179 -0.24 4.96 14.03
C PRO A 179 -0.64 3.96 15.12
N VAL A 180 -1.10 2.79 14.69
CA VAL A 180 -1.54 1.70 15.57
C VAL A 180 -0.62 0.49 15.41
N PHE A 181 0.21 0.25 16.41
CA PHE A 181 1.06 -0.93 16.50
C PHE A 181 0.47 -1.99 17.44
N PRO A 182 0.77 -3.29 17.24
CA PRO A 182 0.42 -4.32 18.20
C PRO A 182 1.05 -4.06 19.57
N ARG A 183 0.28 -4.27 20.65
CA ARG A 183 0.73 -3.99 22.03
C ARG A 183 1.64 -5.07 22.62
N ALA A 184 1.69 -6.26 22.03
CA ALA A 184 2.45 -7.40 22.55
C ALA A 184 2.94 -8.31 21.41
N PRO A 185 4.17 -8.88 21.53
CA PRO A 185 4.75 -9.73 20.49
C PRO A 185 3.81 -10.84 20.02
N TYR A 186 3.84 -11.15 18.74
CA TYR A 186 3.00 -12.19 18.14
C TYR A 186 3.15 -13.54 18.85
N GLU A 187 4.38 -13.93 19.24
CA GLU A 187 4.65 -15.21 19.89
C GLU A 187 3.85 -15.43 21.19
N LYS A 188 3.57 -14.36 21.96
CA LYS A 188 2.74 -14.44 23.17
C LYS A 188 1.26 -14.70 22.87
N ARG A 189 0.83 -14.46 21.63
CA ARG A 189 -0.57 -14.52 21.18
C ARG A 189 -0.79 -15.58 20.08
N LYS A 190 0.26 -16.25 19.63
CA LYS A 190 0.25 -17.25 18.55
C LYS A 190 -0.70 -18.41 18.81
N TRP A 191 -0.83 -18.84 20.08
CA TRP A 191 -1.76 -19.88 20.48
C TRP A 191 -3.22 -19.54 20.11
N ALA A 192 -3.62 -18.27 20.24
CA ALA A 192 -4.97 -17.82 19.92
C ALA A 192 -5.23 -17.86 18.41
N ALA A 193 -4.25 -17.45 17.60
CA ALA A 193 -4.33 -17.59 16.14
C ALA A 193 -4.48 -19.07 15.73
N ARG A 194 -3.67 -19.96 16.31
CA ARG A 194 -3.77 -21.41 16.08
C ARG A 194 -5.13 -21.97 16.44
N PHE A 195 -5.66 -21.60 17.61
CA PHE A 195 -6.98 -22.05 18.07
C PHE A 195 -8.10 -21.57 17.13
N LEU A 196 -8.12 -20.28 16.79
CA LEU A 196 -9.16 -19.65 15.97
C LEU A 196 -9.15 -20.14 14.51
N LEU A 197 -7.98 -20.39 13.93
CA LEU A 197 -7.86 -20.95 12.59
C LEU A 197 -8.11 -22.47 12.59
N SER A 198 -7.80 -23.13 13.71
CA SER A 198 -7.83 -24.60 13.89
C SER A 198 -7.08 -25.32 12.75
N ALA A 199 -5.91 -24.78 12.42
CA ALA A 199 -5.01 -25.28 11.38
C ALA A 199 -3.55 -25.09 11.82
N PRO A 200 -2.61 -25.90 11.30
CA PRO A 200 -1.18 -25.61 11.42
C PRO A 200 -0.86 -24.22 10.86
N LEU A 201 -0.04 -23.45 11.58
CA LEU A 201 0.37 -22.10 11.18
C LEU A 201 1.58 -22.15 10.23
N THR A 202 1.41 -22.87 9.12
CA THR A 202 2.37 -22.99 8.02
C THR A 202 1.75 -22.39 6.77
N ARG A 203 2.54 -21.75 5.90
CA ARG A 203 2.06 -21.12 4.65
C ARG A 203 1.15 -22.05 3.86
N ASP A 204 1.62 -23.27 3.56
CA ASP A 204 0.86 -24.27 2.78
C ASP A 204 -0.53 -24.55 3.35
N LYS A 205 -0.63 -24.83 4.66
CA LYS A 205 -1.91 -25.14 5.31
C LYS A 205 -2.82 -23.95 5.43
N LEU A 206 -2.28 -22.74 5.58
CA LEU A 206 -3.09 -21.53 5.61
C LEU A 206 -3.53 -21.10 4.21
N ASN A 207 -2.73 -21.34 3.17
CA ASN A 207 -3.12 -21.19 1.77
C ASN A 207 -4.21 -22.20 1.38
N GLU A 208 -4.07 -23.46 1.77
CA GLU A 208 -5.12 -24.49 1.63
C GLU A 208 -6.41 -24.01 2.30
N LEU A 209 -6.33 -23.55 3.55
CA LEU A 209 -7.48 -23.04 4.28
C LEU A 209 -8.10 -21.79 3.62
N ALA A 210 -7.29 -20.86 3.11
CA ALA A 210 -7.75 -19.65 2.45
C ALA A 210 -8.46 -19.98 1.13
N ARG A 211 -7.98 -20.96 0.37
CA ARG A 211 -8.64 -21.44 -0.85
C ARG A 211 -9.96 -22.15 -0.53
N ASP A 212 -9.97 -23.08 0.42
CA ASP A 212 -11.12 -23.93 0.67
C ASP A 212 -12.21 -23.22 1.50
N ARG A 213 -11.80 -22.33 2.39
CA ARG A 213 -12.68 -21.65 3.36
C ARG A 213 -12.25 -20.20 3.59
N PRO A 214 -12.26 -19.32 2.57
CA PRO A 214 -11.76 -17.95 2.67
C PRO A 214 -12.42 -17.15 3.80
N GLY A 215 -13.74 -17.30 3.97
CA GLY A 215 -14.47 -16.64 5.06
C GLY A 215 -14.02 -17.05 6.47
N ARG A 216 -13.36 -18.21 6.64
CA ARG A 216 -12.82 -18.64 7.93
C ARG A 216 -11.64 -17.78 8.35
N VAL A 217 -10.68 -17.53 7.46
CA VAL A 217 -9.48 -16.72 7.76
C VAL A 217 -9.89 -15.33 8.24
N ALA A 218 -10.75 -14.65 7.47
CA ALA A 218 -11.23 -13.32 7.82
C ALA A 218 -12.04 -13.29 9.14
N ARG A 219 -12.92 -14.27 9.38
CA ARG A 219 -13.68 -14.36 10.64
C ARG A 219 -12.77 -14.62 11.84
N SER A 220 -11.79 -15.49 11.70
CA SER A 220 -10.82 -15.80 12.73
C SER A 220 -9.97 -14.57 13.08
N TYR A 221 -9.54 -13.80 12.07
CA TYR A 221 -8.83 -12.54 12.31
C TYR A 221 -9.71 -11.52 13.05
N ARG A 222 -10.96 -11.31 12.63
CA ARG A 222 -11.87 -10.38 13.35
C ARG A 222 -12.05 -10.72 14.83
N ARG A 223 -12.18 -12.02 15.14
CA ARG A 223 -12.26 -12.49 16.54
C ARG A 223 -10.96 -12.27 17.30
N TYR A 224 -9.82 -12.54 16.65
CA TYR A 224 -8.50 -12.27 17.21
C TYR A 224 -8.31 -10.78 17.52
N ALA A 225 -8.56 -9.91 16.54
CA ALA A 225 -8.36 -8.47 16.63
C ALA A 225 -9.19 -7.83 17.74
N LYS A 226 -10.43 -8.32 17.97
CA LYS A 226 -11.27 -7.87 19.08
C LYS A 226 -10.64 -8.11 20.46
N ALA A 227 -9.94 -9.23 20.63
CA ALA A 227 -9.36 -9.60 21.93
C ALA A 227 -7.93 -9.06 22.10
N PHE A 228 -7.17 -8.93 21.01
CA PHE A 228 -5.72 -8.72 21.07
C PHE A 228 -5.21 -7.50 20.31
N GLY A 229 -6.10 -6.75 19.66
CA GLY A 229 -5.71 -5.73 18.68
C GLY A 229 -5.12 -6.36 17.41
N PRO A 230 -4.59 -5.53 16.49
CA PRO A 230 -4.10 -6.03 15.21
C PRO A 230 -2.91 -6.99 15.34
N VAL A 231 -2.74 -7.79 14.29
CA VAL A 231 -1.42 -8.32 13.95
C VAL A 231 -0.75 -7.30 13.05
N GLY A 232 0.56 -7.16 13.17
CA GLY A 232 1.26 -6.13 12.46
C GLY A 232 2.72 -6.07 12.86
N PRO A 233 3.45 -5.13 12.25
CA PRO A 233 4.84 -4.92 12.56
C PRO A 233 5.06 -4.45 14.00
N GLN A 234 6.06 -5.01 14.69
CA GLN A 234 6.38 -4.72 16.09
C GLN A 234 7.82 -5.18 16.41
N PRO A 235 8.55 -4.52 17.33
CA PRO A 235 8.24 -3.23 17.97
C PRO A 235 8.50 -2.04 17.04
N TYR A 236 7.83 -0.92 17.31
CA TYR A 236 8.21 0.36 16.71
C TYR A 236 9.36 0.94 17.52
N ASP A 237 10.48 1.19 16.85
CA ASP A 237 11.65 1.87 17.41
C ASP A 237 12.09 2.96 16.44
N GLU A 238 12.04 4.21 16.89
CA GLU A 238 12.44 5.38 16.10
C GLU A 238 13.92 5.36 15.75
N ALA A 239 14.75 4.70 16.57
CA ALA A 239 16.18 4.58 16.33
C ALA A 239 16.52 3.69 15.14
N GLU A 240 15.57 2.85 14.68
CA GLU A 240 15.74 1.96 13.53
C GLU A 240 15.32 2.62 12.21
N LEU A 241 14.76 3.82 12.23
CA LEU A 241 14.33 4.54 11.03
C LEU A 241 15.54 5.07 10.24
N ALA A 242 15.39 5.10 8.91
CA ALA A 242 16.35 5.68 8.00
C ALA A 242 16.29 7.20 8.09
N ASP A 243 17.46 7.83 8.24
CA ASP A 243 17.59 9.28 8.42
C ASP A 243 17.10 10.08 7.19
N LEU A 244 16.97 9.41 6.04
CA LEU A 244 16.59 10.01 4.75
C LEU A 244 15.07 10.17 4.57
N ALA A 245 14.25 9.45 5.34
CA ALA A 245 12.79 9.55 5.25
C ALA A 245 12.29 10.73 6.10
N HIS A 246 11.65 11.72 5.47
CA HIS A 246 11.02 12.82 6.20
C HIS A 246 9.68 12.35 6.77
N VAL A 247 9.65 12.00 8.06
CA VAL A 247 8.46 11.46 8.73
C VAL A 247 7.70 12.57 9.46
N ARG A 248 6.38 12.65 9.22
CA ARG A 248 5.44 13.44 10.00
C ARG A 248 4.41 12.53 10.65
N VAL A 249 4.45 12.45 11.98
CA VAL A 249 3.40 11.79 12.77
C VAL A 249 2.33 12.84 13.14
N ALA A 250 1.07 12.55 12.82
CA ALA A 250 -0.06 13.46 13.00
C ALA A 250 -1.24 12.76 13.67
N PRO A 251 -2.18 13.48 14.32
CA PRO A 251 -3.36 12.86 14.92
C PRO A 251 -4.42 12.44 13.89
N THR A 252 -4.47 13.10 12.73
CA THR A 252 -5.50 12.90 11.69
C THR A 252 -4.91 13.03 10.29
N LEU A 253 -5.69 12.62 9.28
CA LEU A 253 -5.43 12.95 7.90
C LEU A 253 -5.99 14.35 7.59
N ASP A 254 -5.23 15.18 6.90
CA ASP A 254 -5.66 16.49 6.40
C ASP A 254 -5.17 16.66 4.96
N ALA A 255 -6.11 16.73 4.01
CA ALA A 255 -5.79 16.75 2.58
C ALA A 255 -4.95 17.97 2.18
N VAL A 256 -5.21 19.13 2.78
CA VAL A 256 -4.53 20.39 2.43
C VAL A 256 -3.11 20.39 2.99
N GLU A 257 -2.94 19.96 4.25
CA GLU A 257 -1.62 19.87 4.83
C GLU A 257 -0.77 18.77 4.20
N ILE A 258 -1.36 17.64 3.81
CA ILE A 258 -0.68 16.58 3.08
C ILE A 258 -0.22 17.10 1.72
N ALA A 259 -1.08 17.81 0.98
CA ALA A 259 -0.72 18.39 -0.32
C ALA A 259 0.41 19.42 -0.22
N ARG A 260 0.47 20.22 0.86
CA ARG A 260 1.59 21.12 1.15
C ARG A 260 2.85 20.36 1.54
N PHE A 261 2.71 19.33 2.36
CA PHE A 261 3.83 18.50 2.82
C PHE A 261 4.48 17.71 1.68
N ALA A 262 3.71 17.31 0.67
CA ALA A 262 4.21 16.59 -0.49
C ALA A 262 5.05 17.44 -1.47
N ARG A 263 5.06 18.77 -1.32
CA ARG A 263 5.87 19.69 -2.12
C ARG A 263 7.29 19.77 -1.58
#